data_AF-A0A2V9MRQ0-F1
#
_entry.id   AF-A0A2V9MRQ0-F1
#
_cell.length_a   1.000
_cell.length_b   1.000
_cell.length_c   1.000
_cell.angle_alpha   90.00
_cell.angle_beta   90.00
_cell.angle_gamma   90.00
#
_symmetry.space_group_name_H-M   'P 1'
#
loop_
_entity.id
_entity.type
_entity.pdbx_description
1 polymer ?
#
loop_
_entity_poly.entity_id
_entity_poly.type
_entity_poly.pdbx_seq_one_letter_code
_entity_poly.pdbx_strand_id
1 'polypeptide(L)'
;AGWFAILATGVDNLTIDNLKIDTNRDGMDIDCCRNVRVSNCTVNSPWDDAICPKSSFALGYARVTENVTVSNCYVTGGYQLGTLLDGTFKRLGPEFKQPIGRIKFGTESNGGFRNITISNCVFESCRGFALETVDGAVCEEITFTGITMRDIRNSPLFLRLGTRMRGPKGIPVGSLKRVLINNVVSSGALPELCSIVSGIPGHRIEDVKISDVYLHQLGGGTTAMAELNPLEKESDYPEPCMFGGLPATGLFLRHVKNIEMSNVEIAIEHPDARPAFWLHDVEGGDFFRVKTPRGSRAFAMRNVHEFRVFGSRNIKDTAVEQIANQVL
;
A
#
# COMPACT_ATOMS: atom_id res chain seq x y z
N ALA A 1 -28.24 0.44 9.55
CA ALA A 1 -27.18 0.49 8.53
C ALA A 1 -27.07 1.94 8.07
N GLY A 2 -25.92 2.59 8.27
CA GLY A 2 -25.60 3.87 7.66
C GLY A 2 -24.94 3.66 6.30
N TRP A 3 -25.09 4.64 5.39
CA TRP A 3 -24.34 4.73 4.14
C TRP A 3 -22.98 5.39 4.39
N PHE A 4 -22.11 5.40 3.37
CA PHE A 4 -20.83 6.15 3.39
C PHE A 4 -21.03 7.60 3.83
N ALA A 5 -20.03 8.21 4.50
CA ALA A 5 -20.20 9.58 4.96
C ALA A 5 -20.23 10.58 3.79
N ILE A 6 -19.39 10.37 2.76
CA ILE A 6 -19.48 11.05 1.46
C ILE A 6 -19.37 9.99 0.37
N LEU A 7 -20.32 9.98 -0.58
CA LEU A 7 -20.24 9.24 -1.83
C LEU A 7 -20.40 10.23 -2.98
N ALA A 8 -19.29 10.62 -3.60
CA ALA A 8 -19.27 11.45 -4.79
C ALA A 8 -19.03 10.56 -6.02
N THR A 9 -20.04 10.45 -6.89
CA THR A 9 -19.95 9.64 -8.11
C THR A 9 -20.06 10.51 -9.34
N GLY A 10 -19.04 10.50 -10.20
CA GLY A 10 -19.07 11.18 -11.50
C GLY A 10 -18.92 12.70 -11.46
N VAL A 11 -18.40 13.27 -10.37
CA VAL A 11 -18.26 14.72 -10.16
C VAL A 11 -16.97 15.24 -10.80
N ASP A 12 -17.03 16.34 -11.57
CA ASP A 12 -15.87 16.88 -12.31
C ASP A 12 -15.06 17.97 -11.62
N ASN A 13 -15.60 18.59 -10.56
CA ASN A 13 -14.93 19.60 -9.76
C ASN A 13 -15.44 19.49 -8.34
N LEU A 14 -14.63 18.90 -7.45
CA LEU A 14 -15.02 18.63 -6.07
C LEU A 14 -13.96 19.15 -5.11
N THR A 15 -14.41 19.89 -4.10
CA THR A 15 -13.59 20.27 -2.95
C THR A 15 -14.24 19.74 -1.69
N ILE A 16 -13.49 18.97 -0.91
CA ILE A 16 -13.83 18.53 0.44
C ILE A 16 -12.76 19.11 1.36
N ASP A 17 -13.13 20.02 2.25
CA ASP A 17 -12.17 20.72 3.10
C ASP A 17 -12.62 20.79 4.55
N ASN A 18 -11.67 20.63 5.47
CA ASN A 18 -11.83 20.89 6.91
C ASN A 18 -12.96 20.10 7.59
N LEU A 19 -13.25 18.89 7.09
CA LEU A 19 -14.26 18.00 7.67
C LEU A 19 -13.68 17.12 8.77
N LYS A 20 -14.45 16.93 9.84
CA LYS A 20 -14.24 15.88 10.83
C LYS A 20 -15.30 14.80 10.64
N ILE A 21 -14.89 13.59 10.28
CA ILE A 21 -15.77 12.46 9.97
C ILE A 21 -15.49 11.32 10.95
N ASP A 22 -16.54 10.81 11.58
CA ASP A 22 -16.48 9.66 12.50
C ASP A 22 -17.60 8.69 12.11
N THR A 23 -17.24 7.60 11.45
CA THR A 23 -18.18 6.72 10.75
C THR A 23 -17.83 5.25 10.92
N ASN A 24 -18.80 4.37 10.71
CA ASN A 24 -18.60 2.92 10.72
C ASN A 24 -18.56 2.30 9.31
N ARG A 25 -18.49 3.13 8.26
CA ARG A 25 -18.38 2.77 6.83
C ARG A 25 -17.33 3.66 6.15
N ASP A 26 -17.16 3.58 4.83
CA ASP A 26 -16.19 4.46 4.17
C ASP A 26 -16.44 5.93 4.50
N GLY A 27 -15.36 6.65 4.81
CA GLY A 27 -15.42 8.08 5.09
C GLY A 27 -15.75 8.87 3.82
N MET A 28 -14.97 8.69 2.77
CA MET A 28 -15.16 9.40 1.51
C MET A 28 -14.90 8.49 0.32
N ASP A 29 -15.94 8.20 -0.46
CA ASP A 29 -15.82 7.58 -1.77
C ASP A 29 -15.76 8.65 -2.85
N ILE A 30 -14.62 8.70 -3.55
CA ILE A 30 -14.36 9.56 -4.70
C ILE A 30 -14.41 8.67 -5.94
N ASP A 31 -15.62 8.42 -6.43
CA ASP A 31 -15.88 7.43 -7.47
C ASP A 31 -16.07 8.07 -8.84
N CYS A 32 -15.28 7.66 -9.83
CA CYS A 32 -15.35 8.18 -11.20
C CYS A 32 -15.29 9.73 -11.30
N CYS A 33 -14.56 10.38 -10.38
CA CYS A 33 -14.53 11.83 -10.26
C CYS A 33 -13.28 12.45 -10.91
N ARG A 34 -13.36 13.74 -11.26
CA ARG A 34 -12.25 14.52 -11.82
C ARG A 34 -11.99 15.78 -11.02
N ASN A 35 -10.76 16.28 -11.07
CA ASN A 35 -10.33 17.55 -10.48
C ASN A 35 -10.76 17.71 -9.01
N VAL A 36 -10.40 16.72 -8.20
CA VAL A 36 -10.84 16.61 -6.80
C VAL A 36 -9.75 17.12 -5.86
N ARG A 37 -10.14 17.91 -4.86
CA ARG A 37 -9.28 18.35 -3.76
C ARG A 37 -9.91 17.90 -2.45
N VAL A 38 -9.21 17.04 -1.72
CA VAL A 38 -9.54 16.69 -0.34
C VAL A 38 -8.44 17.25 0.55
N SER A 39 -8.79 18.14 1.48
CA SER A 39 -7.82 18.84 2.31
C SER A 39 -8.24 19.00 3.76
N ASN A 40 -7.27 18.95 4.67
CA ASN A 40 -7.46 19.33 6.08
C ASN A 40 -8.54 18.52 6.82
N CYS A 41 -8.82 17.30 6.36
CA CYS A 41 -9.86 16.44 6.94
C CYS A 41 -9.30 15.51 8.02
N THR A 42 -10.11 15.21 9.03
CA THR A 42 -9.84 14.18 10.04
C THR A 42 -10.90 13.09 9.91
N VAL A 43 -10.50 11.86 9.61
CA VAL A 43 -11.43 10.76 9.32
C VAL A 43 -11.12 9.56 10.22
N ASN A 44 -12.09 9.19 11.08
CA ASN A 44 -12.11 7.93 11.80
C ASN A 44 -13.10 6.98 11.12
N SER A 45 -12.60 5.84 10.61
CA SER A 45 -13.43 4.73 10.14
C SER A 45 -12.91 3.39 10.67
N PRO A 46 -13.41 2.92 11.82
CA PRO A 46 -12.86 1.72 12.45
C PRO A 46 -13.20 0.41 11.74
N TRP A 47 -14.19 0.38 10.84
CA TRP A 47 -14.66 -0.86 10.18
C TRP A 47 -14.58 -0.80 8.66
N ASP A 48 -14.11 0.30 8.09
CA ASP A 48 -14.02 0.48 6.64
C ASP A 48 -12.92 1.52 6.34
N ASP A 49 -12.76 1.89 5.08
CA ASP A 49 -11.69 2.76 4.64
C ASP A 49 -12.02 4.26 4.92
N ALA A 50 -11.00 5.11 5.01
CA ALA A 50 -11.20 6.51 5.37
C ALA A 50 -11.41 7.40 4.14
N ILE A 51 -10.50 7.35 3.17
CA ILE A 51 -10.57 8.13 1.93
C ILE A 51 -10.28 7.19 0.76
N CYS A 52 -11.23 7.09 -0.16
CA CYS A 52 -11.31 6.02 -1.14
C CYS A 52 -11.51 6.54 -2.56
N PRO A 53 -10.42 6.77 -3.32
CA PRO A 53 -10.53 6.84 -4.76
C PRO A 53 -11.08 5.51 -5.31
N LYS A 54 -12.24 5.56 -5.95
CA LYS A 54 -12.86 4.43 -6.66
C LYS A 54 -13.05 4.78 -8.13
N SER A 55 -13.18 3.78 -8.99
CA SER A 55 -13.53 3.98 -10.40
C SER A 55 -14.44 2.83 -10.85
N SER A 56 -15.58 2.74 -10.18
CA SER A 56 -16.56 1.68 -10.39
C SER A 56 -17.22 1.77 -11.77
N PHE A 57 -18.12 0.82 -12.04
CA PHE A 57 -19.01 0.86 -13.20
C PHE A 57 -20.37 1.50 -12.90
N ALA A 58 -20.52 2.26 -11.79
CA ALA A 58 -21.79 2.81 -11.33
C ALA A 58 -22.45 3.78 -12.34
N LEU A 59 -21.66 4.41 -13.21
CA LEU A 59 -22.16 5.30 -14.26
C LEU A 59 -22.70 4.54 -15.50
N GLY A 60 -22.62 3.22 -15.52
CA GLY A 60 -22.97 2.39 -16.69
C GLY A 60 -21.89 2.39 -17.80
N TYR A 61 -20.78 3.10 -17.59
CA TYR A 61 -19.59 3.07 -18.43
C TYR A 61 -18.33 3.26 -17.56
N ALA A 62 -17.20 2.80 -18.05
CA ALA A 62 -15.91 2.95 -17.36
C ALA A 62 -15.46 4.41 -17.41
N ARG A 63 -15.29 5.03 -16.23
CA ARG A 63 -14.77 6.39 -16.11
C ARG A 63 -13.64 6.42 -15.08
N VAL A 64 -12.50 6.95 -15.50
CA VAL A 64 -11.31 7.11 -14.64
C VAL A 64 -11.60 8.12 -13.53
N THR A 65 -11.06 7.85 -12.33
CA THR A 65 -10.88 8.88 -11.30
C THR A 65 -9.53 9.53 -11.51
N GLU A 66 -9.51 10.82 -11.84
CA GLU A 66 -8.29 11.50 -12.27
C GLU A 66 -8.14 12.93 -11.76
N ASN A 67 -6.89 13.40 -11.68
CA ASN A 67 -6.55 14.73 -11.16
C ASN A 67 -7.06 14.91 -9.72
N VAL A 68 -6.63 14.04 -8.82
CA VAL A 68 -7.04 14.05 -7.41
C VAL A 68 -5.86 14.44 -6.52
N THR A 69 -6.08 15.35 -5.58
CA THR A 69 -5.13 15.65 -4.51
C THR A 69 -5.80 15.41 -3.16
N VAL A 70 -5.21 14.55 -2.35
CA VAL A 70 -5.55 14.38 -0.93
C VAL A 70 -4.39 14.93 -0.11
N SER A 71 -4.64 15.94 0.72
CA SER A 71 -3.58 16.65 1.41
C SER A 71 -3.91 17.04 2.84
N ASN A 72 -2.91 17.01 3.73
CA ASN A 72 -3.06 17.46 5.12
C ASN A 72 -4.19 16.77 5.89
N CYS A 73 -4.51 15.52 5.52
CA CYS A 73 -5.55 14.74 6.17
C CYS A 73 -4.97 13.87 7.29
N TYR A 74 -5.75 13.68 8.35
CA TYR A 74 -5.50 12.70 9.40
C TYR A 74 -6.46 11.53 9.24
N VAL A 75 -5.93 10.31 9.20
CA VAL A 75 -6.65 9.08 8.93
C VAL A 75 -6.42 8.09 10.07
N THR A 76 -7.52 7.56 10.62
CA THR A 76 -7.48 6.54 11.67
C THR A 76 -8.64 5.56 11.56
N GLY A 77 -8.47 4.37 12.11
CA GLY A 77 -9.56 3.44 12.42
C GLY A 77 -9.55 3.04 13.89
N GLY A 78 -8.80 3.78 14.72
CA GLY A 78 -8.45 3.37 16.07
C GLY A 78 -9.33 3.95 17.17
N TYR A 79 -10.26 4.85 16.87
CA TYR A 79 -11.09 5.51 17.89
C TYR A 79 -12.49 4.92 17.96
N GLN A 80 -13.03 4.86 19.18
CA GLN A 80 -14.44 4.54 19.43
C GLN A 80 -15.31 5.59 18.75
N LEU A 81 -16.38 5.17 18.07
CA LEU A 81 -17.30 6.10 17.40
C LEU A 81 -17.84 7.14 18.39
N GLY A 82 -17.97 8.37 17.90
CA GLY A 82 -18.37 9.55 18.65
C GLY A 82 -17.19 10.27 19.31
N THR A 83 -16.10 9.55 19.63
CA THR A 83 -15.02 10.11 20.46
C THR A 83 -14.04 10.99 19.68
N LEU A 84 -14.02 10.87 18.35
CA LEU A 84 -13.34 11.84 17.51
C LEU A 84 -14.09 13.19 17.53
N LEU A 85 -15.43 13.12 17.43
CA LEU A 85 -16.30 14.29 17.36
C LEU A 85 -16.35 15.04 18.71
N ASP A 86 -16.49 14.31 19.81
CA ASP A 86 -16.56 14.89 21.16
C ASP A 86 -15.19 15.32 21.73
N GLY A 87 -14.09 14.94 21.07
CA GLY A 87 -12.73 15.32 21.44
C GLY A 87 -12.12 14.50 22.58
N THR A 88 -12.71 13.37 22.96
CA THR A 88 -12.16 12.47 23.98
C THR A 88 -11.17 11.44 23.43
N PHE A 89 -11.21 11.16 22.11
CA PHE A 89 -10.27 10.30 21.38
C PHE A 89 -10.04 8.93 22.04
N LYS A 90 -11.10 8.30 22.56
CA LYS A 90 -10.97 7.02 23.24
C LYS A 90 -10.59 5.94 22.23
N ARG A 91 -9.45 5.31 22.45
CA ARG A 91 -8.99 4.22 21.59
C ARG A 91 -9.86 2.97 21.74
N LEU A 92 -10.04 2.28 20.63
CA LEU A 92 -10.47 0.89 20.63
C LEU A 92 -9.32 0.05 21.22
N GLY A 93 -9.67 -0.93 22.06
CA GLY A 93 -8.68 -1.74 22.78
C GLY A 93 -7.83 -2.63 21.86
N PRO A 94 -6.72 -3.20 22.36
CA PRO A 94 -5.80 -4.05 21.58
C PRO A 94 -6.44 -5.35 21.01
N GLU A 95 -7.59 -5.74 21.55
CA GLU A 95 -8.41 -6.85 21.06
C GLU A 95 -9.15 -6.52 19.76
N PHE A 96 -9.33 -5.24 19.41
CA PHE A 96 -9.98 -4.83 18.18
C PHE A 96 -9.07 -5.10 16.97
N LYS A 97 -9.43 -6.08 16.14
CA LYS A 97 -8.64 -6.52 14.97
C LYS A 97 -9.05 -5.87 13.65
N GLN A 98 -10.00 -4.94 13.70
CA GLN A 98 -10.59 -4.34 12.52
C GLN A 98 -10.19 -2.89 12.22
N PRO A 99 -9.23 -2.20 12.87
CA PRO A 99 -9.05 -0.76 12.67
C PRO A 99 -8.59 -0.46 11.23
N ILE A 100 -9.54 -0.28 10.29
CA ILE A 100 -9.27 -0.21 8.85
C ILE A 100 -8.71 1.16 8.50
N GLY A 101 -9.52 2.22 8.58
CA GLY A 101 -9.10 3.62 8.49
C GLY A 101 -7.97 3.87 7.50
N ARG A 102 -8.19 3.63 6.20
CA ARG A 102 -7.12 3.60 5.19
C ARG A 102 -7.33 4.67 4.13
N ILE A 103 -6.25 5.13 3.50
CA ILE A 103 -6.38 5.74 2.16
C ILE A 103 -6.22 4.61 1.15
N LYS A 104 -7.31 4.23 0.48
CA LYS A 104 -7.35 3.03 -0.36
C LYS A 104 -7.94 3.32 -1.74
N PHE A 105 -7.21 2.96 -2.78
CA PHE A 105 -7.70 3.00 -4.14
C PHE A 105 -8.40 1.67 -4.45
N GLY A 106 -9.62 1.72 -4.95
CA GLY A 106 -10.44 0.54 -5.22
C GLY A 106 -11.33 0.13 -4.03
N THR A 107 -11.74 -1.12 -3.89
CA THR A 107 -11.39 -2.23 -4.79
C THR A 107 -12.04 -2.09 -6.16
N GLU A 108 -13.15 -1.35 -6.26
CA GLU A 108 -13.86 -1.01 -7.49
C GLU A 108 -12.93 -0.20 -8.41
N SER A 109 -12.36 -0.89 -9.40
CA SER A 109 -11.26 -0.39 -10.24
C SER A 109 -11.51 -0.74 -11.71
N ASN A 110 -12.68 -0.35 -12.22
CA ASN A 110 -13.07 -0.60 -13.61
C ASN A 110 -12.60 0.51 -14.56
N GLY A 111 -12.70 1.77 -14.12
CA GLY A 111 -12.37 2.95 -14.93
C GLY A 111 -10.93 3.43 -14.80
N GLY A 112 -10.28 3.15 -13.67
CA GLY A 112 -8.89 3.44 -13.39
C GLY A 112 -8.62 4.68 -12.56
N PHE A 113 -7.32 4.88 -12.33
CA PHE A 113 -6.78 5.93 -11.47
C PHE A 113 -5.61 6.60 -12.19
N ARG A 114 -5.67 7.92 -12.37
CA ARG A 114 -4.62 8.66 -13.07
C ARG A 114 -4.32 9.99 -12.41
N ASN A 115 -3.03 10.34 -12.30
CA ASN A 115 -2.58 11.64 -11.82
C ASN A 115 -3.20 11.97 -10.43
N ILE A 116 -2.80 11.17 -9.44
CA ILE A 116 -3.30 11.31 -8.07
C ILE A 116 -2.13 11.50 -7.10
N THR A 117 -2.21 12.54 -6.28
CA THR A 117 -1.22 12.84 -5.24
C THR A 117 -1.87 12.74 -3.86
N ILE A 118 -1.25 11.95 -2.99
CA ILE A 118 -1.52 11.91 -1.56
C ILE A 118 -0.31 12.52 -0.85
N SER A 119 -0.50 13.65 -0.17
CA SER A 119 0.61 14.43 0.39
C SER A 119 0.37 14.91 1.81
N ASN A 120 1.38 14.87 2.67
CA ASN A 120 1.32 15.48 4.01
C ASN A 120 0.19 14.91 4.89
N CYS A 121 -0.17 13.64 4.70
CA CYS A 121 -1.18 12.96 5.51
C CYS A 121 -0.55 12.23 6.70
N VAL A 122 -1.33 12.09 7.76
CA VAL A 122 -0.98 11.34 8.97
C VAL A 122 -1.88 10.12 9.10
N PHE A 123 -1.28 8.96 9.36
CA PHE A 123 -1.98 7.70 9.60
C PHE A 123 -1.71 7.24 11.04
N GLU A 124 -2.76 6.97 11.80
CA GLU A 124 -2.62 6.44 13.16
C GLU A 124 -3.58 5.28 13.41
N SER A 125 -3.08 4.18 14.01
CA SER A 125 -3.92 3.05 14.46
C SER A 125 -4.85 2.56 13.35
N CYS A 126 -4.28 2.20 12.20
CA CYS A 126 -5.04 1.85 10.99
C CYS A 126 -4.28 0.92 10.03
N ARG A 127 -4.83 0.63 8.84
CA ARG A 127 -4.25 -0.27 7.81
C ARG A 127 -3.40 0.43 6.74
N GLY A 128 -2.91 1.64 7.00
CA GLY A 128 -1.89 2.28 6.16
C GLY A 128 -2.40 2.79 4.81
N PHE A 129 -1.70 2.47 3.72
CA PHE A 129 -2.00 2.90 2.36
C PHE A 129 -2.17 1.70 1.43
N ALA A 130 -3.19 1.74 0.55
CA ALA A 130 -3.39 0.73 -0.46
C ALA A 130 -3.71 1.29 -1.85
N LEU A 131 -3.10 0.68 -2.85
CA LEU A 131 -3.32 0.93 -4.27
C LEU A 131 -3.70 -0.37 -4.96
N GLU A 132 -4.99 -0.58 -5.18
CA GLU A 132 -5.53 -1.84 -5.67
C GLU A 132 -6.21 -1.63 -7.03
N THR A 133 -5.67 -2.25 -8.08
CA THR A 133 -6.33 -2.38 -9.39
C THR A 133 -6.53 -3.85 -9.69
N VAL A 134 -7.77 -4.30 -9.61
CA VAL A 134 -8.12 -5.74 -9.68
C VAL A 134 -9.28 -6.03 -10.64
N ASP A 135 -9.87 -5.00 -11.24
CA ASP A 135 -11.05 -5.10 -12.11
C ASP A 135 -10.80 -4.57 -13.54
N GLY A 136 -9.55 -4.60 -14.00
CA GLY A 136 -9.15 -4.32 -15.39
C GLY A 136 -8.66 -2.88 -15.67
N ALA A 137 -8.61 -2.03 -14.65
CA ALA A 137 -8.21 -0.62 -14.80
C ALA A 137 -6.73 -0.39 -15.11
N VAL A 138 -6.48 0.71 -15.83
CA VAL A 138 -5.18 1.40 -15.83
C VAL A 138 -5.06 2.23 -14.54
N CYS A 139 -3.99 1.99 -13.79
CA CYS A 139 -3.60 2.75 -12.61
C CYS A 139 -2.20 3.31 -12.83
N GLU A 140 -2.08 4.63 -12.93
CA GLU A 140 -0.80 5.27 -13.26
C GLU A 140 -0.64 6.68 -12.71
N GLU A 141 0.62 7.12 -12.54
CA GLU A 141 0.96 8.49 -12.08
C GLU A 141 0.42 8.78 -10.68
N ILE A 142 0.83 7.94 -9.74
CA ILE A 142 0.42 8.03 -8.33
C ILE A 142 1.62 8.48 -7.49
N THR A 143 1.45 9.54 -6.71
CA THR A 143 2.47 10.04 -5.78
C THR A 143 1.98 9.97 -4.34
N PHE A 144 2.78 9.39 -3.45
CA PHE A 144 2.52 9.27 -2.02
C PHE A 144 3.70 9.86 -1.24
N THR A 145 3.52 11.05 -0.65
CA THR A 145 4.67 11.82 -0.15
C THR A 145 4.45 12.62 1.14
N GLY A 146 5.49 12.77 1.95
CA GLY A 146 5.44 13.54 3.20
C GLY A 146 4.55 12.88 4.24
N ILE A 147 4.64 11.56 4.39
CA ILE A 147 3.68 10.78 5.16
C ILE A 147 4.27 10.34 6.49
N THR A 148 3.48 10.50 7.56
CA THR A 148 3.80 9.96 8.88
C THR A 148 2.78 8.91 9.28
N MET A 149 3.26 7.72 9.62
CA MET A 149 2.45 6.59 10.05
C MET A 149 2.88 6.08 11.42
N ARG A 150 1.92 5.78 12.29
CA ARG A 150 2.15 5.17 13.60
C ARG A 150 1.09 4.15 13.93
N ASP A 151 1.50 3.07 14.59
CA ASP A 151 0.60 2.00 15.02
C ASP A 151 -0.15 1.38 13.83
N ILE A 152 0.57 1.05 12.77
CA ILE A 152 -0.04 0.45 11.58
C ILE A 152 -0.36 -1.02 11.85
N ARG A 153 -1.65 -1.35 11.84
CA ARG A 153 -2.20 -2.67 12.17
C ARG A 153 -2.35 -3.57 10.94
N ASN A 154 -1.52 -3.36 9.91
CA ASN A 154 -1.50 -4.10 8.64
C ASN A 154 -0.19 -3.81 7.87
N SER A 155 -0.16 -4.10 6.58
CA SER A 155 0.85 -3.63 5.63
C SER A 155 0.83 -2.10 5.53
N PRO A 156 1.96 -1.41 5.79
CA PRO A 156 2.01 0.05 5.63
C PRO A 156 1.77 0.53 4.20
N LEU A 157 2.31 -0.19 3.23
CA LEU A 157 2.21 0.10 1.80
C LEU A 157 1.77 -1.18 1.08
N PHE A 158 0.60 -1.16 0.46
CA PHE A 158 0.07 -2.29 -0.30
C PHE A 158 -0.25 -1.90 -1.74
N LEU A 159 0.54 -2.38 -2.69
CA LEU A 159 0.31 -2.21 -4.13
C LEU A 159 -0.08 -3.56 -4.73
N ARG A 160 -1.28 -3.63 -5.32
CA ARG A 160 -1.83 -4.86 -5.88
C ARG A 160 -2.39 -4.63 -7.27
N LEU A 161 -1.83 -5.35 -8.25
CA LEU A 161 -2.48 -5.65 -9.52
C LEU A 161 -3.05 -7.08 -9.45
N GLY A 162 -4.33 -7.28 -9.77
CA GLY A 162 -5.00 -8.60 -9.68
C GLY A 162 -6.10 -8.80 -10.73
N THR A 163 -6.79 -9.94 -10.65
CA THR A 163 -7.76 -10.42 -11.67
C THR A 163 -9.09 -10.83 -11.05
N ARG A 164 -9.57 -10.06 -10.06
CA ARG A 164 -10.92 -10.26 -9.52
C ARG A 164 -12.00 -9.98 -10.56
N MET A 165 -11.75 -9.04 -11.48
CA MET A 165 -12.51 -8.81 -12.72
C MET A 165 -14.03 -8.70 -12.54
N ARG A 166 -14.51 -7.96 -11.53
CA ARG A 166 -15.96 -7.78 -11.27
C ARG A 166 -16.69 -6.84 -12.24
N GLY A 167 -16.01 -6.36 -13.28
CA GLY A 167 -16.57 -5.47 -14.31
C GLY A 167 -17.29 -6.18 -15.46
N PRO A 168 -17.56 -5.45 -16.56
CA PRO A 168 -18.02 -6.06 -17.80
C PRO A 168 -17.12 -7.23 -18.24
N LYS A 169 -17.71 -8.26 -18.86
CA LYS A 169 -16.97 -9.41 -19.36
C LYS A 169 -16.06 -9.03 -20.53
N GLY A 170 -14.92 -9.71 -20.64
CA GLY A 170 -13.99 -9.56 -21.78
C GLY A 170 -13.02 -8.38 -21.65
N ILE A 171 -13.02 -7.66 -20.53
CA ILE A 171 -12.02 -6.64 -20.23
C ILE A 171 -10.67 -7.33 -19.95
N PRO A 172 -9.56 -6.87 -20.54
CA PRO A 172 -8.24 -7.41 -20.26
C PRO A 172 -7.79 -7.08 -18.82
N VAL A 173 -6.77 -7.77 -18.34
CA VAL A 173 -6.09 -7.39 -17.09
C VAL A 173 -5.55 -5.98 -17.21
N GLY A 174 -5.69 -5.21 -16.13
CA GLY A 174 -5.24 -3.82 -16.06
C GLY A 174 -3.73 -3.67 -15.96
N SER A 175 -3.27 -2.46 -15.63
CA SER A 175 -1.86 -2.15 -15.38
C SER A 175 -1.71 -1.27 -14.14
N LEU A 176 -0.62 -1.43 -13.40
CA LEU A 176 -0.24 -0.53 -12.30
C LEU A 176 1.19 -0.07 -12.54
N LYS A 177 1.39 1.22 -12.80
CA LYS A 177 2.71 1.74 -13.16
C LYS A 177 2.98 3.19 -12.77
N ARG A 178 4.25 3.61 -12.76
CA ARG A 178 4.68 4.99 -12.47
C ARG A 178 4.16 5.47 -11.11
N VAL A 179 4.62 4.80 -10.05
CA VAL A 179 4.26 5.11 -8.67
C VAL A 179 5.48 5.65 -7.93
N LEU A 180 5.32 6.82 -7.31
CA LEU A 180 6.35 7.45 -6.48
C LEU A 180 5.91 7.41 -5.01
N ILE A 181 6.74 6.81 -4.16
CA ILE A 181 6.56 6.77 -2.71
C ILE A 181 7.79 7.41 -2.09
N ASN A 182 7.67 8.60 -1.51
CA ASN A 182 8.85 9.30 -1.02
C ASN A 182 8.62 10.12 0.25
N ASN A 183 9.66 10.25 1.10
CA ASN A 183 9.57 10.97 2.37
C ASN A 183 8.45 10.38 3.26
N VAL A 184 8.62 9.12 3.65
CA VAL A 184 7.65 8.35 4.44
C VAL A 184 8.31 7.80 5.70
N VAL A 185 7.69 8.01 6.86
CA VAL A 185 8.05 7.34 8.11
C VAL A 185 6.89 6.48 8.60
N SER A 186 7.18 5.21 8.90
CA SER A 186 6.21 4.28 9.47
C SER A 186 6.75 3.60 10.73
N SER A 187 5.88 3.39 11.72
CA SER A 187 6.23 2.75 12.98
C SER A 187 5.13 1.85 13.53
N GLY A 188 5.55 0.70 14.07
CA GLY A 188 4.68 -0.23 14.78
C GLY A 188 3.87 -1.12 13.86
N ALA A 189 4.39 -1.39 12.66
CA ALA A 189 3.78 -2.32 11.71
C ALA A 189 3.84 -3.76 12.23
N LEU A 190 2.76 -4.53 11.99
CA LEU A 190 2.55 -5.86 12.56
C LEU A 190 3.65 -6.87 12.18
N PRO A 191 3.96 -7.85 13.04
CA PRO A 191 4.98 -8.87 12.76
C PRO A 191 4.72 -9.69 11.49
N GLU A 192 3.47 -10.04 11.19
CA GLU A 192 3.18 -11.02 10.14
C GLU A 192 3.20 -10.44 8.72
N LEU A 193 2.96 -9.13 8.61
CA LEU A 193 2.78 -8.41 7.34
C LEU A 193 3.85 -7.34 7.18
N CYS A 194 4.45 -7.29 5.99
CA CYS A 194 5.40 -6.26 5.59
C CYS A 194 4.76 -5.33 4.54
N SER A 195 5.51 -4.39 3.98
CA SER A 195 5.05 -3.64 2.79
C SER A 195 5.07 -4.56 1.56
N ILE A 196 4.08 -4.45 0.68
CA ILE A 196 3.82 -5.41 -0.40
C ILE A 196 3.66 -4.69 -1.73
N VAL A 197 4.39 -5.15 -2.74
CA VAL A 197 4.18 -4.80 -4.15
C VAL A 197 4.03 -6.11 -4.92
N SER A 198 2.80 -6.46 -5.32
CA SER A 198 2.51 -7.73 -5.99
C SER A 198 1.69 -7.52 -7.26
N GLY A 199 2.32 -7.76 -8.41
CA GLY A 199 1.63 -8.12 -9.64
C GLY A 199 1.14 -9.57 -9.60
N ILE A 200 0.83 -10.11 -10.78
CA ILE A 200 0.43 -11.51 -10.99
C ILE A 200 1.24 -12.10 -12.15
N PRO A 201 1.26 -13.43 -12.33
CA PRO A 201 1.91 -14.04 -13.48
C PRO A 201 1.47 -13.40 -14.80
N GLY A 202 2.45 -13.03 -15.63
CA GLY A 202 2.21 -12.36 -16.92
C GLY A 202 1.87 -10.87 -16.87
N HIS A 203 1.63 -10.29 -15.68
CA HIS A 203 1.29 -8.88 -15.51
C HIS A 203 2.06 -8.27 -14.34
N ARG A 204 3.18 -7.62 -14.66
CA ARG A 204 4.04 -6.97 -13.67
C ARG A 204 3.52 -5.59 -13.28
N ILE A 205 3.82 -5.19 -12.05
CA ILE A 205 3.77 -3.78 -11.63
C ILE A 205 5.04 -3.10 -12.14
N GLU A 206 4.92 -1.93 -12.77
CA GLU A 206 6.04 -1.29 -13.49
C GLU A 206 6.41 0.09 -12.92
N ASP A 207 7.70 0.43 -12.96
CA ASP A 207 8.20 1.80 -12.69
C ASP A 207 7.78 2.33 -11.30
N VAL A 208 8.17 1.60 -10.25
CA VAL A 208 7.93 2.01 -8.85
C VAL A 208 9.21 2.58 -8.26
N LYS A 209 9.14 3.80 -7.71
CA LYS A 209 10.25 4.41 -6.99
C LYS A 209 9.90 4.63 -5.53
N ILE A 210 10.76 4.15 -4.63
CA ILE A 210 10.62 4.32 -3.19
C ILE A 210 11.86 5.05 -2.67
N SER A 211 11.73 6.28 -2.17
CA SER A 211 12.88 7.04 -1.69
C SER A 211 12.68 7.73 -0.33
N ASP A 212 13.74 7.82 0.46
CA ASP A 212 13.73 8.52 1.75
C ASP A 212 12.62 7.98 2.67
N VAL A 213 12.68 6.66 2.91
CA VAL A 213 11.66 5.92 3.65
C VAL A 213 12.27 5.23 4.87
N TYR A 214 11.63 5.38 6.02
CA TYR A 214 11.95 4.63 7.25
C TYR A 214 10.76 3.76 7.65
N LEU A 215 10.96 2.43 7.70
CA LEU A 215 9.94 1.47 8.10
C LEU A 215 10.37 0.75 9.38
N HIS A 216 9.77 1.11 10.51
CA HIS A 216 9.92 0.37 11.76
C HIS A 216 8.84 -0.72 11.89
N GLN A 217 9.31 -1.96 11.96
CA GLN A 217 8.54 -3.18 12.08
C GLN A 217 8.66 -3.74 13.50
N LEU A 218 7.59 -4.34 14.04
CA LEU A 218 7.69 -5.01 15.33
C LEU A 218 8.66 -6.21 15.30
N GLY A 219 8.83 -6.84 14.14
CA GLY A 219 9.70 -8.02 13.99
C GLY A 219 9.12 -9.27 14.66
N GLY A 220 9.94 -10.31 14.84
CA GLY A 220 9.50 -11.60 15.40
C GLY A 220 9.17 -12.68 14.36
N GLY A 221 9.42 -12.44 13.07
CA GLY A 221 9.31 -13.46 12.03
C GLY A 221 10.26 -14.64 12.24
N THR A 222 9.76 -15.85 11.98
CA THR A 222 10.50 -17.10 12.20
C THR A 222 11.25 -17.56 10.95
N THR A 223 12.20 -18.49 11.12
CA THR A 223 12.86 -19.15 9.98
C THR A 223 11.86 -19.87 9.09
N ALA A 224 10.82 -20.48 9.67
CA ALA A 224 9.75 -21.13 8.91
C ALA A 224 8.98 -20.13 8.03
N MET A 225 8.71 -18.92 8.55
CA MET A 225 8.10 -17.85 7.75
C MET A 225 9.01 -17.42 6.61
N ALA A 226 10.33 -17.36 6.85
CA ALA A 226 11.29 -16.92 5.84
C ALA A 226 11.43 -17.86 4.63
N GLU A 227 11.05 -19.12 4.80
CA GLU A 227 11.06 -20.13 3.72
C GLU A 227 9.71 -20.24 2.99
N LEU A 228 8.69 -19.49 3.41
CA LEU A 228 7.39 -19.49 2.75
C LEU A 228 7.50 -19.10 1.27
N ASN A 229 6.64 -19.71 0.48
CA ASN A 229 6.35 -19.30 -0.89
C ASN A 229 4.84 -19.00 -0.99
N PRO A 230 4.41 -17.76 -0.71
CA PRO A 230 3.00 -17.40 -0.69
C PRO A 230 2.30 -17.68 -2.03
N LEU A 231 1.04 -18.13 -1.97
CA LEU A 231 0.21 -18.37 -3.16
C LEU A 231 -0.05 -17.08 -3.97
N GLU A 232 -0.37 -17.22 -5.25
CA GLU A 232 -0.56 -16.06 -6.15
C GLU A 232 -1.79 -15.22 -5.81
N LYS A 233 -2.91 -15.87 -5.45
CA LYS A 233 -4.14 -15.21 -4.99
C LYS A 233 -4.64 -14.14 -5.97
N GLU A 234 -4.62 -14.47 -7.27
CA GLU A 234 -4.86 -13.52 -8.37
C GLU A 234 -6.27 -12.91 -8.32
N SER A 235 -7.28 -13.76 -8.07
CA SER A 235 -8.70 -13.40 -8.06
C SER A 235 -9.31 -13.14 -6.67
N ASP A 236 -8.54 -13.36 -5.60
CA ASP A 236 -9.02 -13.19 -4.22
C ASP A 236 -9.26 -11.70 -3.91
N TYR A 237 -10.04 -11.41 -2.86
CA TYR A 237 -10.24 -10.02 -2.41
C TYR A 237 -8.90 -9.41 -1.98
N PRO A 238 -8.50 -8.23 -2.49
CA PRO A 238 -7.15 -7.68 -2.31
C PRO A 238 -6.99 -7.06 -0.92
N GLU A 239 -6.81 -7.90 0.09
CA GLU A 239 -6.40 -7.47 1.43
C GLU A 239 -5.07 -8.16 1.75
N PRO A 240 -4.04 -7.46 2.26
CA PRO A 240 -2.73 -8.06 2.57
C PRO A 240 -2.75 -9.42 3.26
N CYS A 241 -3.68 -9.63 4.19
CA CYS A 241 -3.81 -10.89 4.92
C CYS A 241 -4.21 -12.09 4.04
N MET A 242 -4.64 -11.88 2.79
CA MET A 242 -4.94 -12.96 1.83
C MET A 242 -3.72 -13.85 1.54
N PHE A 243 -2.51 -13.32 1.74
CA PHE A 243 -1.25 -14.07 1.61
C PHE A 243 -0.86 -14.84 2.88
N GLY A 244 -1.55 -14.62 4.01
CA GLY A 244 -1.11 -15.12 5.31
C GLY A 244 0.17 -14.43 5.80
N GLY A 245 1.02 -15.17 6.51
CA GLY A 245 2.34 -14.68 6.90
C GLY A 245 3.27 -14.56 5.70
N LEU A 246 4.10 -13.52 5.67
CA LEU A 246 4.99 -13.23 4.54
C LEU A 246 6.47 -13.50 4.85
N PRO A 247 7.27 -13.91 3.84
CA PRO A 247 8.69 -14.25 3.98
C PRO A 247 9.63 -13.05 3.99
N ALA A 248 9.15 -11.85 4.30
CA ALA A 248 9.95 -10.63 4.38
C ALA A 248 9.64 -9.84 5.64
N THR A 249 10.65 -9.17 6.17
CA THR A 249 10.50 -8.20 7.27
C THR A 249 10.09 -6.82 6.75
N GLY A 250 10.72 -6.36 5.66
CA GLY A 250 10.54 -5.01 5.13
C GLY A 250 9.59 -4.96 3.93
N LEU A 251 10.01 -5.53 2.80
CA LEU A 251 9.26 -5.50 1.55
C LEU A 251 9.16 -6.88 0.87
N PHE A 252 7.94 -7.23 0.48
CA PHE A 252 7.61 -8.34 -0.40
C PHE A 252 7.34 -7.82 -1.82
N LEU A 253 8.18 -8.20 -2.77
CA LEU A 253 8.14 -7.76 -4.16
C LEU A 253 7.91 -8.98 -5.06
N ARG A 254 6.78 -9.01 -5.77
CA ARG A 254 6.45 -10.11 -6.68
C ARG A 254 5.88 -9.61 -8.00
N HIS A 255 6.38 -10.13 -9.13
CA HIS A 255 5.97 -9.70 -10.47
C HIS A 255 6.12 -8.18 -10.62
N VAL A 256 7.37 -7.71 -10.58
CA VAL A 256 7.68 -6.26 -10.62
C VAL A 256 8.73 -5.99 -11.69
N LYS A 257 8.58 -4.89 -12.42
CA LYS A 257 9.56 -4.41 -13.38
C LYS A 257 9.97 -2.98 -13.04
N ASN A 258 11.27 -2.68 -13.12
CA ASN A 258 11.85 -1.36 -12.87
C ASN A 258 11.47 -0.82 -11.48
N ILE A 259 11.91 -1.49 -10.42
CA ILE A 259 11.77 -0.99 -9.05
C ILE A 259 13.07 -0.34 -8.58
N GLU A 260 12.98 0.90 -8.12
CA GLU A 260 14.10 1.67 -7.59
C GLU A 260 13.87 1.99 -6.12
N MET A 261 14.87 1.74 -5.28
CA MET A 261 14.87 2.15 -3.87
C MET A 261 16.10 2.99 -3.54
N SER A 262 15.90 4.17 -2.97
CA SER A 262 17.01 5.01 -2.51
C SER A 262 16.80 5.55 -1.09
N ASN A 263 17.81 5.43 -0.22
CA ASN A 263 17.69 5.88 1.18
C ASN A 263 16.53 5.22 1.95
N VAL A 264 16.39 3.89 1.82
CA VAL A 264 15.34 3.13 2.51
C VAL A 264 15.93 2.39 3.71
N GLU A 265 15.38 2.62 4.90
CA GLU A 265 15.75 1.93 6.13
C GLU A 265 14.63 1.01 6.63
N ILE A 266 14.97 -0.25 6.85
CA ILE A 266 14.15 -1.24 7.54
C ILE A 266 14.70 -1.41 8.96
N ALA A 267 13.90 -1.04 9.95
CA ALA A 267 14.21 -1.19 11.37
C ALA A 267 13.27 -2.21 12.02
N ILE A 268 13.77 -2.91 13.02
CA ILE A 268 13.01 -3.93 13.78
C ILE A 268 13.09 -3.67 15.27
N GLU A 269 12.01 -3.94 15.99
CA GLU A 269 11.97 -3.92 17.46
C GLU A 269 12.45 -5.25 18.06
N HIS A 270 11.95 -6.37 17.54
CA HIS A 270 12.37 -7.72 17.92
C HIS A 270 13.15 -8.39 16.80
N PRO A 271 14.10 -9.31 17.12
CA PRO A 271 14.80 -10.09 16.11
C PRO A 271 13.85 -10.76 15.13
N ASP A 272 14.20 -10.74 13.84
CA ASP A 272 13.41 -11.32 12.77
C ASP A 272 14.32 -12.15 11.85
N ALA A 273 13.95 -13.41 11.61
CA ALA A 273 14.74 -14.35 10.81
C ALA A 273 14.49 -14.21 9.29
N ARG A 274 13.47 -13.44 8.91
CA ARG A 274 13.15 -13.20 7.50
C ARG A 274 14.12 -12.21 6.87
N PRO A 275 14.37 -12.31 5.56
CA PRO A 275 15.11 -11.29 4.84
C PRO A 275 14.40 -9.93 4.91
N ALA A 276 15.17 -8.85 4.83
CA ALA A 276 14.58 -7.50 4.76
C ALA A 276 13.76 -7.30 3.48
N PHE A 277 14.28 -7.79 2.35
CA PHE A 277 13.64 -7.75 1.05
C PHE A 277 13.45 -9.17 0.49
N TRP A 278 12.24 -9.49 0.04
CA TRP A 278 11.96 -10.72 -0.68
C TRP A 278 11.51 -10.37 -2.10
N LEU A 279 12.21 -10.92 -3.09
CA LEU A 279 12.01 -10.62 -4.50
C LEU A 279 11.71 -11.92 -5.26
N HIS A 280 10.60 -11.95 -5.99
CA HIS A 280 10.27 -13.06 -6.87
C HIS A 280 9.69 -12.58 -8.19
N ASP A 281 10.28 -12.99 -9.32
CA ASP A 281 9.92 -12.49 -10.65
C ASP A 281 10.04 -10.96 -10.72
N VAL A 282 11.27 -10.48 -10.49
CA VAL A 282 11.61 -9.05 -10.56
C VAL A 282 12.59 -8.81 -11.69
N GLU A 283 12.31 -7.82 -12.54
CA GLU A 283 13.17 -7.38 -13.64
C GLU A 283 13.57 -5.91 -13.39
N GLY A 284 14.86 -5.59 -13.34
CA GLY A 284 15.33 -4.22 -13.11
C GLY A 284 15.12 -3.76 -11.66
N GLY A 285 15.79 -4.39 -10.70
CA GLY A 285 15.75 -4.01 -9.29
C GLY A 285 16.99 -3.22 -8.89
N ASP A 286 16.88 -1.91 -8.61
CA ASP A 286 18.01 -1.04 -8.24
C ASP A 286 17.88 -0.49 -6.81
N PHE A 287 18.81 -0.85 -5.94
CA PHE A 287 18.79 -0.56 -4.51
C PHE A 287 20.01 0.26 -4.09
N PHE A 288 19.81 1.53 -3.77
CA PHE A 288 20.87 2.48 -3.42
C PHE A 288 20.77 2.97 -1.98
N ARG A 289 21.83 2.81 -1.20
CA ARG A 289 21.87 3.24 0.22
C ARG A 289 20.69 2.72 1.03
N VAL A 290 20.41 1.42 0.90
CA VAL A 290 19.43 0.75 1.75
C VAL A 290 20.10 0.32 3.06
N LYS A 291 19.33 0.30 4.14
CA LYS A 291 19.79 -0.14 5.45
C LYS A 291 18.85 -1.19 5.99
N THR A 292 19.41 -2.35 6.31
CA THR A 292 18.67 -3.51 6.82
C THR A 292 19.03 -3.79 8.28
N PRO A 293 18.19 -4.54 9.01
CA PRO A 293 18.50 -4.94 10.37
C PRO A 293 19.80 -5.73 10.46
N ARG A 294 20.59 -5.49 11.52
CA ARG A 294 21.82 -6.24 11.75
C ARG A 294 21.51 -7.72 12.00
N GLY A 295 22.30 -8.61 11.40
CA GLY A 295 22.12 -10.06 11.55
C GLY A 295 20.96 -10.64 10.74
N SER A 296 20.18 -9.80 10.03
CA SER A 296 19.20 -10.28 9.05
C SER A 296 19.84 -10.50 7.69
N ARG A 297 19.27 -11.43 6.91
CA ARG A 297 19.56 -11.56 5.48
C ARG A 297 19.00 -10.33 4.78
N ALA A 298 19.76 -9.68 3.91
CA ALA A 298 19.28 -8.48 3.24
C ALA A 298 18.24 -8.84 2.17
N PHE A 299 18.55 -9.81 1.32
CA PHE A 299 17.70 -10.18 0.17
C PHE A 299 17.48 -11.69 0.11
N ALA A 300 16.26 -12.11 -0.20
CA ALA A 300 15.98 -13.42 -0.80
C ALA A 300 15.41 -13.19 -2.21
N MET A 301 16.02 -13.80 -3.22
CA MET A 301 15.75 -13.52 -4.62
C MET A 301 15.47 -14.81 -5.38
N ARG A 302 14.38 -14.84 -6.15
CA ARG A 302 13.99 -15.95 -7.02
C ARG A 302 13.56 -15.42 -8.38
N ASN A 303 14.13 -15.93 -9.47
CA ASN A 303 13.85 -15.44 -10.83
C ASN A 303 13.96 -13.91 -10.92
N VAL A 304 15.13 -13.36 -10.59
CA VAL A 304 15.41 -11.93 -10.64
C VAL A 304 16.37 -11.64 -11.80
N HIS A 305 16.10 -10.60 -12.57
CA HIS A 305 16.93 -10.14 -13.69
C HIS A 305 17.30 -8.67 -13.50
N GLU A 306 18.49 -8.27 -13.96
CA GLU A 306 19.00 -6.89 -13.88
C GLU A 306 18.95 -6.32 -12.44
N PHE A 307 19.55 -7.04 -11.49
CA PHE A 307 19.61 -6.65 -10.09
C PHE A 307 20.86 -5.83 -9.78
N ARG A 308 20.70 -4.76 -9.00
CA ARG A 308 21.80 -3.97 -8.44
C ARG A 308 21.50 -3.55 -7.00
N VAL A 309 22.48 -3.71 -6.12
CA VAL A 309 22.53 -3.05 -4.81
C VAL A 309 23.88 -2.42 -4.59
N PHE A 310 23.93 -1.17 -4.14
CA PHE A 310 25.19 -0.46 -3.92
C PHE A 310 25.09 0.67 -2.89
N GLY A 311 26.24 1.08 -2.33
CA GLY A 311 26.34 2.20 -1.39
C GLY A 311 25.70 1.93 -0.02
N SER A 312 25.45 0.67 0.31
CA SER A 312 24.76 0.24 1.53
C SER A 312 25.75 -0.22 2.59
N ARG A 313 25.69 0.32 3.81
CA ARG A 313 26.75 0.16 4.83
C ARG A 313 27.03 -1.30 5.23
N ASN A 314 26.02 -2.15 5.21
CA ASN A 314 26.09 -3.54 5.67
C ASN A 314 25.75 -4.56 4.57
N ILE A 315 25.72 -4.13 3.32
CA ILE A 315 25.44 -4.99 2.16
C ILE A 315 26.55 -4.77 1.16
N LYS A 316 27.16 -5.86 0.69
CA LYS A 316 28.20 -5.79 -0.33
C LYS A 316 27.60 -5.34 -1.65
N ASP A 317 28.20 -4.33 -2.27
CA ASP A 317 27.85 -3.89 -3.62
C ASP A 317 27.83 -5.10 -4.58
N THR A 318 26.71 -5.27 -5.26
CA THR A 318 26.42 -6.44 -6.10
C THR A 318 25.62 -6.00 -7.31
N ALA A 319 26.01 -6.46 -8.50
CA ALA A 319 25.26 -6.31 -9.74
C ALA A 319 25.21 -7.67 -10.44
N VAL A 320 24.02 -8.13 -10.83
CA VAL A 320 23.81 -9.45 -11.44
C VAL A 320 22.76 -9.34 -12.54
N GLU A 321 23.08 -9.86 -13.72
CA GLU A 321 22.16 -9.91 -14.86
C GLU A 321 21.00 -10.88 -14.64
N GLN A 322 21.27 -12.06 -14.08
CA GLN A 322 20.26 -13.09 -13.84
C GLN A 322 20.53 -13.90 -12.58
N ILE A 323 19.49 -14.11 -11.77
CA ILE A 323 19.48 -14.87 -10.53
C ILE A 323 18.31 -15.86 -10.56
N ALA A 324 18.59 -17.16 -10.59
CA ALA A 324 17.56 -18.19 -10.48
C ALA A 324 17.01 -18.30 -9.05
N ASN A 325 17.90 -18.45 -8.06
CA ASN A 325 17.57 -18.47 -6.63
C ASN A 325 18.82 -18.12 -5.82
N GLN A 326 18.76 -17.10 -4.96
CA GLN A 326 19.89 -16.64 -4.16
C GLN A 326 19.43 -15.91 -2.89
N VAL A 327 20.26 -15.99 -1.85
CA VAL A 327 20.07 -15.23 -0.61
C VAL A 327 21.35 -14.44 -0.31
N LEU A 328 21.20 -13.15 -0.01
CA LEU A 328 22.26 -12.19 0.31
C LEU A 328 22.09 -11.63 1.72
#